data_AF-A0A7J6RKC0-F1
#
_entry.id   AF-A0A7J6RKC0-F1
#
_cell.length_a   1.000
_cell.length_b   1.000
_cell.length_c   1.000
_cell.angle_alpha   90.00
_cell.angle_beta   90.00
_cell.angle_gamma   90.00
#
_symmetry.space_group_name_H-M   'P 1'
#
loop_
_entity.id
_entity.type
_entity.pdbx_description
1 polymer ?
#
loop_
_entity_poly.entity_id
_entity_poly.type
_entity_poly.pdbx_seq_one_letter_code
_entity_poly.pdbx_strand_id
1 'polypeptide(L)'
;MPRSCDFSPAALRWYYFSRGVAAPLSQGIEDVLSSTVMHSQANWRSSEAGGKARTAKPTSGSAEVGHGRECDPSFSFPSKVMQSIADYFDLRKEFVSFKMYHRNMPNEIVHLIVEPVHYICLLFLVNNFLPSVDGTGVNLGVVMNMVYMISYLFMEIPAGILYMPFMGLWYYVAVYILREDESILVLATLVTCWISLLLSHAYLEHKTPPAGPFFLQGFHGALFFIWLDLLFHFGYKPHLRGEIDALVASKDKKAQ
;
A
#
# COMPACT_ATOMS: atom_id res chain seq x y z
N MET A 1 -2.05 -36.96 -40.49
CA MET A 1 -2.31 -37.21 -39.06
C MET A 1 -1.01 -37.02 -38.30
N PRO A 2 -0.83 -35.99 -37.46
CA PRO A 2 0.32 -35.93 -36.58
C PRO A 2 0.05 -36.74 -35.31
N ARG A 3 1.07 -37.47 -34.86
CA ARG A 3 1.04 -38.31 -33.66
C ARG A 3 0.95 -37.43 -32.42
N SER A 4 0.02 -37.76 -31.52
CA SER A 4 -0.05 -37.16 -30.18
C SER A 4 1.23 -37.50 -29.40
N CYS A 5 1.94 -36.48 -28.93
CA CYS A 5 2.99 -36.65 -27.95
C CYS A 5 2.32 -36.82 -26.58
N ASP A 6 2.18 -38.06 -26.13
CA ASP A 6 1.75 -38.36 -24.77
C ASP A 6 2.88 -38.02 -23.80
N PHE A 7 2.75 -36.89 -23.10
CA PHE A 7 3.64 -36.58 -21.98
C PHE A 7 3.25 -37.47 -20.80
N SER A 8 4.21 -38.27 -20.32
CA SER A 8 4.07 -39.05 -19.09
C SER A 8 3.70 -38.12 -17.92
N PRO A 9 2.74 -38.51 -17.05
CA PRO A 9 2.39 -37.75 -15.85
C PRO A 9 3.59 -37.38 -14.96
N ALA A 10 4.66 -38.18 -15.01
CA ALA A 10 5.90 -37.90 -14.29
C ALA A 10 6.68 -36.69 -14.85
N ALA A 11 6.64 -36.48 -16.16
CA ALA A 11 7.29 -35.34 -16.81
C ALA A 11 6.57 -34.02 -16.51
N LEU A 12 5.24 -34.05 -16.44
CA LEU A 12 4.42 -32.93 -15.96
C LEU A 12 4.72 -32.61 -14.49
N ARG A 13 4.85 -33.63 -13.63
CA ARG A 13 5.21 -33.42 -12.22
C ARG A 13 6.57 -32.76 -12.02
N TRP A 14 7.57 -33.15 -12.81
CA TRP A 14 8.90 -32.53 -12.78
C TRP A 14 8.88 -31.09 -13.32
N TYR A 15 8.12 -30.85 -14.39
CA TYR A 15 7.94 -29.52 -14.98
C TYR A 15 7.32 -28.54 -13.97
N TYR A 16 6.25 -28.92 -13.25
CA TYR A 16 5.61 -28.07 -12.24
C TYR A 16 6.46 -27.91 -10.97
N PHE A 17 7.16 -28.96 -10.52
CA PHE A 17 8.05 -28.89 -9.36
C PHE A 17 9.25 -27.95 -9.60
N SER A 18 9.83 -27.96 -10.81
CA SER A 18 10.94 -27.07 -11.17
C SER A 18 10.57 -25.58 -11.29
N ARG A 19 9.27 -25.25 -11.36
CA ARG A 19 8.77 -23.88 -11.50
C ARG A 19 8.02 -23.34 -10.29
N GLY A 20 7.96 -24.09 -9.18
CA GLY A 20 7.26 -23.65 -7.96
C GLY A 20 5.75 -23.41 -8.13
N VAL A 21 5.15 -23.92 -9.20
CA VAL A 21 3.72 -23.75 -9.48
C VAL A 21 2.96 -24.92 -8.84
N ALA A 22 2.19 -24.63 -7.79
CA ALA A 22 1.25 -25.59 -7.22
C ALA A 22 0.21 -25.99 -8.28
N ALA A 23 -0.12 -27.29 -8.34
CA ALA A 23 -1.17 -27.82 -9.21
C ALA A 23 -2.54 -27.15 -8.95
N PRO A 24 -3.44 -27.07 -9.95
CA PRO A 24 -4.58 -26.17 -9.89
C PRO A 24 -5.54 -26.46 -8.73
N LEU A 25 -5.79 -25.40 -7.97
CA LEU A 25 -6.55 -25.24 -6.73
C LEU A 25 -8.07 -25.50 -6.85
N SER A 26 -8.53 -26.36 -7.76
CA SER A 26 -9.97 -26.59 -7.99
C SER A 26 -10.59 -27.64 -7.07
N GLN A 27 -9.79 -28.49 -6.41
CA GLN A 27 -10.31 -29.53 -5.52
C GLN A 27 -10.38 -29.12 -4.03
N GLY A 28 -9.67 -28.07 -3.60
CA GLY A 28 -9.61 -27.67 -2.19
C GLY A 28 -10.65 -26.63 -1.76
N ILE A 29 -11.22 -25.86 -2.71
CA ILE A 29 -12.13 -24.75 -2.39
C ILE A 29 -13.52 -25.25 -1.98
N GLU A 30 -13.99 -26.37 -2.51
CA GLU A 30 -15.31 -26.91 -2.16
C GLU A 30 -15.36 -27.50 -0.73
N ASP A 31 -14.27 -28.11 -0.26
CA ASP A 31 -14.21 -28.71 1.09
C ASP A 31 -14.15 -27.65 2.21
N VAL A 32 -13.52 -26.50 1.95
CA VAL A 32 -13.43 -25.39 2.92
C VAL A 32 -14.75 -24.62 3.00
N LEU A 33 -15.47 -24.48 1.88
CA LEU A 33 -16.76 -23.79 1.87
C LEU A 33 -17.86 -24.64 2.56
N SER A 34 -17.81 -25.96 2.44
CA SER A 34 -18.80 -26.86 3.08
C SER A 34 -18.66 -26.91 4.61
N SER A 35 -17.43 -26.90 5.13
CA SER A 35 -17.17 -26.95 6.58
C SER A 35 -17.46 -25.63 7.31
N THR A 36 -17.23 -24.49 6.66
CA THR A 36 -17.42 -23.16 7.26
C THR A 36 -18.89 -22.76 7.38
N VAL A 37 -19.74 -23.17 6.41
CA VAL A 37 -21.18 -22.87 6.43
C VAL A 37 -21.92 -23.68 7.51
N MET A 38 -21.49 -24.92 7.77
CA MET A 38 -22.11 -25.77 8.80
C MET A 38 -21.75 -25.34 10.23
N HIS A 39 -20.55 -24.82 10.48
CA HIS A 39 -20.15 -24.34 11.82
C HIS A 39 -20.81 -23.01 12.21
N SER A 40 -21.12 -22.14 11.23
CA SER A 40 -21.78 -20.85 11.49
C SER A 40 -23.25 -21.01 11.95
N GLN A 41 -23.99 -21.97 11.40
CA GLN A 41 -25.40 -22.18 11.79
C GLN A 41 -25.58 -22.86 13.16
N ALA A 42 -24.60 -23.63 13.63
CA ALA A 42 -24.64 -24.29 14.93
C ALA A 42 -24.47 -23.31 16.11
N ASN A 43 -23.62 -22.28 15.94
CA ASN A 43 -23.37 -21.28 16.98
C ASN A 43 -24.47 -20.20 17.11
N TRP A 44 -25.24 -19.95 16.06
CA TRP A 44 -26.36 -19.01 16.12
C TRP A 44 -27.55 -19.58 16.92
N ARG A 45 -27.84 -20.89 16.80
CA ARG A 45 -28.99 -21.52 17.47
C ARG A 45 -28.80 -21.74 18.97
N SER A 46 -27.58 -21.64 19.50
CA SER A 46 -27.30 -21.78 20.94
C SER A 46 -27.40 -20.47 21.73
N SER A 47 -27.33 -19.31 21.08
CA SER A 47 -27.45 -18.00 21.77
C SER A 47 -28.89 -17.56 22.04
N GLU A 48 -29.89 -18.12 21.35
CA GLU A 48 -31.31 -17.76 21.56
C GLU A 48 -32.01 -18.60 22.66
N ALA A 49 -31.39 -19.68 23.15
CA ALA A 49 -31.99 -20.57 24.15
C ALA A 49 -31.68 -20.22 25.63
N GLY A 50 -30.90 -19.17 25.89
CA GLY A 50 -30.37 -18.82 27.22
C GLY A 50 -31.15 -17.77 28.02
N GLY A 51 -32.32 -17.33 27.56
CA GLY A 51 -33.12 -16.32 28.25
C GLY A 51 -34.00 -16.89 29.36
N LYS A 52 -33.49 -17.01 30.60
CA LYS A 52 -34.35 -17.07 31.82
C LYS A 52 -33.74 -16.33 33.00
N ALA A 53 -34.51 -15.36 33.47
CA ALA A 53 -34.30 -14.51 34.64
C ALA A 53 -34.11 -15.30 35.94
N ARG A 54 -33.30 -14.75 36.85
CA ARG A 54 -33.38 -15.03 38.28
C ARG A 54 -33.13 -13.77 39.09
N THR A 55 -34.19 -13.30 39.74
CA THR A 55 -34.24 -12.26 40.75
C THR A 55 -33.69 -12.77 42.08
N ALA A 56 -32.79 -12.04 42.74
CA ALA A 56 -32.41 -12.27 44.12
C ALA A 56 -32.32 -10.93 44.90
N LYS A 57 -32.91 -10.95 46.10
CA LYS A 57 -33.10 -9.85 47.07
C LYS A 57 -31.77 -9.40 47.71
N PRO A 58 -31.66 -8.18 48.27
CA PRO A 58 -30.42 -7.66 48.84
C PRO A 58 -30.28 -8.09 50.31
N THR A 59 -29.10 -8.58 50.68
CA THR A 59 -28.67 -8.75 52.07
C THR A 59 -27.50 -7.82 52.34
N SER A 60 -27.70 -6.96 53.34
CA SER A 60 -26.71 -6.08 53.96
C SER A 60 -25.51 -6.87 54.48
N GLY A 61 -24.31 -6.45 54.10
CA GLY A 61 -23.05 -6.94 54.65
C GLY A 61 -21.92 -6.01 54.24
N SER A 62 -21.49 -5.16 55.17
CA SER A 62 -20.29 -4.34 55.04
C SER A 62 -19.07 -5.24 54.84
N ALA A 63 -18.40 -5.11 53.69
CA ALA A 63 -17.11 -5.72 53.45
C ALA A 63 -16.21 -4.75 52.67
N GLU A 64 -15.05 -4.53 53.29
CA GLU A 64 -13.89 -3.70 52.98
C GLU A 64 -13.60 -3.40 51.51
N VAL A 65 -13.30 -2.12 51.26
CA VAL A 65 -12.76 -1.59 50.00
C VAL A 65 -11.35 -2.16 49.78
N GLY A 66 -11.29 -3.26 49.04
CA GLY A 66 -10.05 -3.82 48.51
C GLY A 66 -9.54 -2.94 47.37
N HIS A 67 -8.34 -2.38 47.58
CA HIS A 67 -7.52 -1.62 46.66
C HIS A 67 -7.61 -2.15 45.22
N GLY A 68 -8.25 -1.40 44.34
CA GLY A 68 -8.17 -1.63 42.90
C GLY A 68 -6.72 -1.47 42.48
N ARG A 69 -6.14 -2.52 41.89
CA ARG A 69 -4.89 -2.39 41.14
C ARG A 69 -5.17 -1.42 39.98
N GLU A 70 -4.70 -0.19 40.12
CA GLU A 70 -4.55 0.74 39.01
C GLU A 70 -3.82 0.01 37.89
N CYS A 71 -4.47 -0.08 36.73
CA CYS A 71 -3.77 -0.39 35.50
C CYS A 71 -2.77 0.74 35.28
N ASP A 72 -1.50 0.46 35.56
CA ASP A 72 -0.39 1.36 35.31
C ASP A 72 -0.46 1.84 33.84
N PRO A 73 -0.73 3.14 33.57
CA PRO A 73 -0.91 3.65 32.21
C PRO A 73 0.44 3.81 31.49
N SER A 74 1.55 3.36 32.08
CA SER A 74 2.90 3.55 31.56
C SER A 74 3.34 2.50 30.53
N PHE A 75 2.44 2.08 29.63
CA PHE A 75 2.91 1.62 28.31
C PHE A 75 3.02 2.83 27.37
N SER A 76 4.03 3.68 27.61
CA SER A 76 4.38 4.73 26.67
C SER A 76 5.04 4.11 25.43
N PHE A 77 4.24 3.85 24.40
CA PHE A 77 4.76 3.64 23.05
C PHE A 77 5.73 4.79 22.70
N PRO A 78 6.84 4.58 21.96
CA PRO A 78 7.76 5.66 21.61
C PRO A 78 7.01 6.73 20.79
N SER A 79 6.59 7.79 21.49
CA SER A 79 5.68 8.83 20.99
C SER A 79 6.17 9.48 19.70
N LYS A 80 7.49 9.59 19.53
CA LYS A 80 8.12 10.19 18.35
C LYS A 80 7.87 9.40 17.06
N VAL A 81 7.87 8.07 17.12
CA VAL A 81 7.64 7.22 15.94
C VAL A 81 6.18 7.32 15.50
N MET A 82 5.26 7.21 16.45
CA MET A 82 3.82 7.35 16.17
C MET A 82 3.48 8.75 15.66
N GLN A 83 4.10 9.79 16.22
CA GLN A 83 3.93 11.14 15.71
C GLN A 83 4.47 11.27 14.27
N SER A 84 5.64 10.71 13.97
CA SER A 84 6.20 10.74 12.62
C SER A 84 5.31 10.01 11.60
N ILE A 85 4.70 8.89 11.98
CA ILE A 85 3.77 8.14 11.14
C ILE A 85 2.48 8.96 10.95
N ALA A 86 1.90 9.47 12.03
CA ALA A 86 0.69 10.29 11.97
C ALA A 86 0.91 11.54 11.10
N ASP A 87 2.06 12.18 11.23
CA ASP A 87 2.47 13.33 10.44
C ASP A 87 2.55 12.98 8.93
N TYR A 88 3.08 11.80 8.59
CA TYR A 88 3.18 11.35 7.20
C TYR A 88 1.80 11.08 6.55
N PHE A 89 0.84 10.62 7.36
CA PHE A 89 -0.52 10.39 6.90
C PHE A 89 -1.42 11.64 7.00
N ASP A 90 -0.89 12.76 7.50
CA ASP A 90 -1.57 14.06 7.39
C ASP A 90 -1.42 14.59 5.96
N LEU A 91 -2.45 14.31 5.16
CA LEU A 91 -2.51 14.71 3.76
C LEU A 91 -2.23 16.21 3.56
N ARG A 92 -2.78 17.07 4.41
CA ARG A 92 -2.62 18.53 4.24
C ARG A 92 -1.17 18.92 4.46
N LYS A 93 -0.55 18.40 5.52
CA LYS A 93 0.84 18.69 5.85
C LYS A 93 1.77 18.24 4.73
N GLU A 94 1.66 16.98 4.33
CA GLU A 94 2.54 16.40 3.32
C GLU A 94 2.31 16.99 1.93
N PHE A 95 1.06 17.23 1.54
CA PHE A 95 0.76 17.83 0.24
C PHE A 95 1.20 19.31 0.15
N VAL A 96 1.12 20.07 1.25
CA VAL A 96 1.71 21.43 1.28
C VAL A 96 3.23 21.35 1.11
N SER A 97 3.91 20.42 1.77
CA SER A 97 5.35 20.20 1.56
C SER A 97 5.66 19.85 0.10
N PHE A 98 4.85 18.98 -0.51
CA PHE A 98 4.93 18.64 -1.92
C PHE A 98 4.78 19.88 -2.82
N LYS A 99 3.74 20.70 -2.68
CA LYS A 99 3.57 21.92 -3.53
C LYS A 99 4.58 23.03 -3.24
N MET A 100 5.14 23.09 -2.03
CA MET A 100 6.26 23.99 -1.76
C MET A 100 7.51 23.56 -2.53
N TYR A 101 7.70 22.26 -2.67
CA TYR A 101 8.84 21.66 -3.34
C TYR A 101 8.65 21.64 -4.86
N HIS A 102 7.51 21.16 -5.36
CA HIS A 102 7.16 21.14 -6.78
C HIS A 102 6.29 22.34 -7.17
N ARG A 103 6.87 23.26 -7.95
CA ARG A 103 6.19 24.50 -8.39
C ARG A 103 6.16 24.66 -9.90
N ASN A 104 6.95 23.86 -10.59
CA ASN A 104 7.13 23.97 -12.02
C ASN A 104 6.30 22.88 -12.70
N MET A 105 5.26 23.28 -13.45
CA MET A 105 4.34 22.35 -14.12
C MET A 105 5.06 21.37 -15.06
N PRO A 106 6.05 21.79 -15.87
CA PRO A 106 6.97 20.87 -16.56
C PRO A 106 7.57 19.77 -15.69
N ASN A 107 8.03 20.09 -14.47
CA ASN A 107 8.60 19.09 -13.56
C ASN A 107 7.52 18.12 -13.05
N GLU A 108 6.35 18.65 -12.71
CA GLU A 108 5.18 17.85 -12.30
C GLU A 108 4.75 16.87 -13.40
N ILE A 109 4.74 17.28 -14.66
CA ILE A 109 4.46 16.39 -15.80
C ILE A 109 5.50 15.28 -15.93
N VAL A 110 6.79 15.60 -15.74
CA VAL A 110 7.84 14.58 -15.74
C VAL A 110 7.56 13.53 -14.66
N HIS A 111 7.19 13.95 -13.44
CA HIS A 111 6.83 13.02 -12.38
C HIS A 111 5.57 12.21 -12.72
N LEU A 112 4.55 12.82 -13.31
CA LEU A 112 3.32 12.15 -13.70
C LEU A 112 3.57 10.97 -14.67
N ILE A 113 4.59 11.07 -15.54
CA ILE A 113 4.89 10.06 -16.56
C ILE A 113 6.00 9.11 -16.13
N VAL A 114 7.10 9.65 -15.60
CA VAL A 114 8.32 8.89 -15.29
C VAL A 114 8.17 8.10 -14.00
N GLU A 115 7.47 8.65 -12.99
CA GLU A 115 7.34 8.01 -11.69
C GLU A 115 6.53 6.68 -11.76
N PRO A 116 5.41 6.58 -12.53
CA PRO A 116 4.76 5.29 -12.76
C PRO A 116 5.65 4.24 -13.43
N VAL A 117 6.47 4.63 -14.41
CA VAL A 117 7.38 3.70 -15.10
C VAL A 117 8.48 3.23 -14.15
N HIS A 118 9.02 4.15 -13.35
CA HIS A 118 9.96 3.87 -12.29
C HIS A 118 9.37 2.86 -11.28
N TYR A 119 8.13 3.06 -10.86
CA TYR A 119 7.41 2.15 -9.98
C TYR A 119 7.21 0.75 -10.56
N ILE A 120 6.83 0.63 -11.84
CA ILE A 120 6.72 -0.67 -12.54
C ILE A 120 8.07 -1.41 -12.52
N CYS A 121 9.18 -0.70 -12.81
CA CYS A 121 10.51 -1.29 -12.80
C CYS A 121 10.92 -1.76 -11.39
N LEU A 122 10.61 -0.98 -10.35
CA LEU A 122 10.85 -1.38 -8.96
C LEU A 122 10.03 -2.62 -8.59
N LEU A 123 8.74 -2.67 -8.92
CA LEU A 123 7.90 -3.84 -8.68
C LEU A 123 8.45 -5.09 -9.35
N PHE A 124 8.89 -4.99 -10.61
CA PHE A 124 9.50 -6.11 -11.32
C PHE A 124 10.75 -6.61 -10.60
N LEU A 125 11.65 -5.70 -10.18
CA LEU A 125 12.89 -6.11 -9.51
C LEU A 125 12.62 -6.73 -8.14
N VAL A 126 11.73 -6.13 -7.36
CA VAL A 126 11.31 -6.65 -6.03
C VAL A 126 10.63 -8.01 -6.16
N ASN A 127 9.81 -8.20 -7.21
CA ASN A 127 9.11 -9.46 -7.45
C ASN A 127 10.05 -10.61 -7.82
N ASN A 128 11.05 -10.35 -8.67
CA ASN A 128 11.88 -11.41 -9.26
C ASN A 128 13.22 -11.63 -8.53
N PHE A 129 13.75 -10.62 -7.82
CA PHE A 129 15.11 -10.69 -7.26
C PHE A 129 15.18 -10.56 -5.73
N LEU A 130 14.06 -10.28 -5.05
CA LEU A 130 14.00 -10.30 -3.59
C LEU A 130 13.27 -11.55 -3.08
N PRO A 131 13.62 -12.06 -1.88
CA PRO A 131 13.04 -13.28 -1.36
C PRO A 131 11.52 -13.17 -1.17
N SER A 132 10.81 -14.25 -1.45
CA SER A 132 9.40 -14.39 -1.07
C SER A 132 9.25 -14.48 0.44
N VAL A 133 8.11 -14.06 0.98
CA VAL A 133 7.77 -14.22 2.39
C VAL A 133 7.61 -15.71 2.70
N ASP A 134 8.50 -16.23 3.55
CA ASP A 134 8.70 -17.63 3.96
C ASP A 134 7.56 -18.60 3.63
N GLY A 135 7.78 -19.46 2.63
CA GLY A 135 6.95 -20.65 2.36
C GLY A 135 5.52 -20.40 1.88
N THR A 136 5.06 -19.15 1.80
CA THR A 136 3.68 -18.80 1.43
C THR A 136 3.48 -18.60 -0.07
N GLY A 137 4.56 -18.47 -0.85
CA GLY A 137 4.50 -18.05 -2.26
C GLY A 137 4.13 -16.57 -2.46
N VAL A 138 3.98 -15.79 -1.37
CA VAL A 138 3.77 -14.34 -1.44
C VAL A 138 5.11 -13.67 -1.75
N ASN A 139 5.23 -13.11 -2.95
CA ASN A 139 6.40 -12.33 -3.33
C ASN A 139 6.38 -10.94 -2.67
N LEU A 140 7.55 -10.34 -2.51
CA LEU A 140 7.68 -9.01 -1.89
C LEU A 140 7.08 -7.89 -2.76
N GLY A 141 6.88 -8.13 -4.06
CA GLY A 141 6.24 -7.19 -4.98
C GLY A 141 4.75 -6.99 -4.67
N VAL A 142 4.03 -8.06 -4.33
CA VAL A 142 2.64 -8.01 -3.83
C VAL A 142 2.58 -7.19 -2.56
N VAL A 143 3.49 -7.47 -1.61
CA VAL A 143 3.53 -6.75 -0.33
C VAL A 143 3.79 -5.27 -0.57
N MET A 144 4.76 -4.92 -1.41
CA MET A 144 5.05 -3.54 -1.79
C MET A 144 3.82 -2.85 -2.42
N ASN A 145 3.16 -3.49 -3.38
CA ASN A 145 1.97 -2.92 -4.02
C ASN A 145 0.81 -2.73 -3.03
N MET A 146 0.56 -3.72 -2.16
CA MET A 146 -0.47 -3.63 -1.12
C MET A 146 -0.17 -2.52 -0.11
N VAL A 147 1.09 -2.36 0.31
CA VAL A 147 1.50 -1.28 1.20
C VAL A 147 1.21 0.09 0.56
N TYR A 148 1.53 0.28 -0.72
CA TYR A 148 1.23 1.52 -1.44
C TYR A 148 -0.28 1.76 -1.53
N MET A 149 -1.05 0.77 -1.98
CA MET A 149 -2.50 0.88 -2.10
C MET A 149 -3.20 1.20 -0.77
N ILE A 150 -2.84 0.49 0.30
CA ILE A 150 -3.43 0.69 1.64
C ILE A 150 -3.03 2.05 2.22
N SER A 151 -1.77 2.44 2.09
CA SER A 151 -1.32 3.75 2.58
C SER A 151 -1.99 4.92 1.85
N TYR A 152 -2.24 4.81 0.54
CA TYR A 152 -2.98 5.83 -0.20
C TYR A 152 -4.45 5.92 0.22
N LEU A 153 -5.08 4.81 0.61
CA LEU A 153 -6.40 4.85 1.25
C LEU A 153 -6.37 5.59 2.58
N PHE A 154 -5.33 5.39 3.40
CA PHE A 154 -5.18 6.11 4.67
C PHE A 154 -4.91 7.61 4.47
N MET A 155 -4.23 7.99 3.40
CA MET A 155 -4.02 9.41 3.06
C MET A 155 -5.30 10.09 2.57
N GLU A 156 -5.99 9.50 1.58
CA GLU A 156 -7.24 10.04 1.05
C GLU A 156 -8.06 8.96 0.34
N ILE A 157 -9.10 8.45 1.00
CA ILE A 157 -9.87 7.28 0.56
C ILE A 157 -10.38 7.39 -0.89
N PRO A 158 -11.12 8.43 -1.32
CA PRO A 158 -11.67 8.49 -2.68
C PRO A 158 -10.56 8.59 -3.74
N ALA A 159 -9.52 9.39 -3.49
CA ALA A 159 -8.39 9.50 -4.40
C ALA A 159 -7.61 8.18 -4.51
N GLY A 160 -7.42 7.49 -3.38
CA GLY A 160 -6.80 6.17 -3.31
C GLY A 160 -7.59 5.11 -4.07
N ILE A 161 -8.91 5.05 -3.88
CA ILE A 161 -9.80 4.13 -4.62
C ILE A 161 -9.69 4.36 -6.13
N LEU A 162 -9.73 5.61 -6.58
CA LEU A 162 -9.61 5.93 -8.01
C LEU A 162 -8.23 5.58 -8.58
N TYR A 163 -7.20 5.52 -7.74
CA TYR A 163 -5.84 5.16 -8.18
C TYR A 163 -5.60 3.64 -8.24
N MET A 164 -6.36 2.86 -7.49
CA MET A 164 -6.20 1.40 -7.41
C MET A 164 -6.19 0.67 -8.76
N PRO A 165 -7.06 0.99 -9.75
CA PRO A 165 -7.02 0.32 -11.05
C PRO A 165 -5.69 0.52 -11.78
N PHE A 166 -5.08 1.71 -11.68
CA PHE A 166 -3.78 2.00 -12.28
C PHE A 166 -2.67 1.22 -11.58
N MET A 167 -2.66 1.22 -10.25
CA MET A 167 -1.70 0.45 -9.44
C MET A 167 -1.81 -1.06 -9.74
N GLY A 168 -3.03 -1.58 -9.84
CA GLY A 168 -3.29 -2.98 -10.21
C GLY A 168 -2.80 -3.32 -11.62
N LEU A 169 -2.99 -2.40 -12.58
CA LEU A 169 -2.47 -2.56 -13.94
C LEU A 169 -0.94 -2.55 -13.97
N TRP A 170 -0.29 -1.63 -13.26
CA TRP A 170 1.16 -1.56 -13.17
C TRP A 170 1.76 -2.79 -12.50
N TYR A 171 1.13 -3.28 -11.44
CA TYR A 171 1.47 -4.55 -10.82
C TYR A 171 1.32 -5.71 -11.81
N TYR A 172 0.21 -5.75 -12.56
CA TYR A 172 -0.01 -6.79 -13.56
C TYR A 172 1.08 -6.79 -14.64
N VAL A 173 1.46 -5.61 -15.14
CA VAL A 173 2.56 -5.45 -16.10
C VAL A 173 3.88 -5.95 -15.50
N ALA A 174 4.21 -5.50 -14.28
CA ALA A 174 5.47 -5.82 -13.63
C ALA A 174 5.64 -7.32 -13.31
N VAL A 175 4.55 -8.02 -12.99
CA VAL A 175 4.63 -9.41 -12.50
C VAL A 175 4.29 -10.45 -13.57
N TYR A 176 3.36 -10.13 -14.48
CA TYR A 176 2.84 -11.13 -15.43
C TYR A 176 3.20 -10.85 -16.89
N ILE A 177 3.55 -9.61 -17.24
CA ILE A 177 3.89 -9.23 -18.63
C ILE A 177 5.39 -9.20 -18.85
N LEU A 178 6.12 -8.50 -17.98
CA LEU A 178 7.58 -8.42 -18.05
C LEU A 178 8.21 -9.76 -17.69
N ARG A 179 9.25 -10.14 -18.42
CA ARG A 179 9.93 -11.43 -18.26
C ARG A 179 11.32 -11.26 -17.65
N GLU A 180 11.80 -12.28 -16.94
CA GLU A 180 13.14 -12.27 -16.32
C GLU A 180 14.28 -12.00 -17.32
N ASP A 181 14.14 -12.47 -18.57
CA ASP A 181 15.11 -12.21 -19.64
C ASP A 181 15.17 -10.74 -20.09
N GLU A 182 14.19 -9.92 -19.70
CA GLU A 182 14.14 -8.47 -19.94
C GLU A 182 14.78 -7.66 -18.78
N SER A 183 15.32 -8.32 -17.76
CA SER A 183 15.85 -7.68 -16.54
C SER A 183 16.89 -6.58 -16.81
N ILE A 184 17.77 -6.75 -17.81
CA ILE A 184 18.75 -5.72 -18.19
C ILE A 184 18.06 -4.47 -18.76
N LEU A 185 17.02 -4.65 -19.58
CA LEU A 185 16.24 -3.54 -20.12
C LEU A 185 15.46 -2.83 -19.01
N VAL A 186 14.86 -3.59 -18.09
CA VAL A 186 14.17 -3.03 -16.93
C VAL A 186 15.12 -2.22 -16.05
N LEU A 187 16.33 -2.73 -15.79
CA LEU A 187 17.33 -2.00 -15.02
C LEU A 187 17.80 -0.74 -15.73
N ALA A 188 18.05 -0.81 -17.05
CA ALA A 188 18.41 0.37 -17.85
C ALA A 188 17.29 1.43 -17.84
N THR A 189 16.04 0.99 -17.89
CA THR A 189 14.86 1.86 -17.80
C THR A 189 14.76 2.50 -16.42
N LEU A 190 14.91 1.72 -15.35
CA LEU A 190 14.91 2.22 -13.97
C LEU A 190 15.95 3.32 -13.77
N VAL A 191 17.19 3.07 -14.19
CA VAL A 191 18.28 4.06 -14.08
C VAL A 191 17.98 5.31 -14.91
N THR A 192 17.42 5.14 -16.11
CA THR A 192 17.04 6.26 -16.98
C THR A 192 15.92 7.11 -16.37
N CYS A 193 14.90 6.47 -15.80
CA CYS A 193 13.82 7.14 -15.06
C CYS A 193 14.39 7.91 -13.88
N TRP A 194 15.26 7.28 -13.09
CA TRP A 194 15.87 7.93 -11.93
C TRP A 194 16.70 9.16 -12.34
N ILE A 195 17.57 9.04 -13.35
CA ILE A 195 18.32 10.17 -13.89
C ILE A 195 17.38 11.29 -14.38
N SER A 196 16.30 10.93 -15.08
CA SER A 196 15.32 11.92 -15.58
C SER A 196 14.66 12.69 -14.44
N LEU A 197 14.29 12.01 -13.35
CA LEU A 197 13.73 12.63 -12.14
C LEU A 197 14.77 13.56 -11.49
N LEU A 198 16.02 13.12 -11.32
CA LEU A 198 17.10 13.96 -10.78
C LEU A 198 17.35 15.21 -11.63
N LEU A 199 17.41 15.05 -12.95
CA LEU A 199 17.60 16.15 -13.90
C LEU A 199 16.42 17.12 -13.85
N SER A 200 15.19 16.62 -13.76
CA SER A 200 14.00 17.46 -13.70
C SER A 200 14.02 18.37 -12.45
N HIS A 201 14.40 17.85 -11.28
CA HIS A 201 14.61 18.68 -10.09
C HIS A 201 15.74 19.70 -10.24
N ALA A 202 16.89 19.27 -10.76
CA ALA A 202 18.07 20.13 -10.88
C ALA A 202 17.88 21.28 -11.88
N TYR A 203 17.30 21.00 -13.04
CA TYR A 203 17.18 21.97 -14.13
C TYR A 203 15.89 22.78 -14.10
N LEU A 204 14.76 22.19 -13.71
CA LEU A 204 13.46 22.89 -13.75
C LEU A 204 13.12 23.60 -12.44
N GLU A 205 13.64 23.10 -11.31
CA GLU A 205 13.34 23.68 -10.00
C GLU A 205 14.57 24.24 -9.27
N HIS A 206 15.77 23.98 -9.80
CA HIS A 206 17.04 24.34 -9.16
C HIS A 206 17.13 23.83 -7.72
N LYS A 207 16.54 22.67 -7.46
CA LYS A 207 16.51 22.03 -6.15
C LYS A 207 17.34 20.76 -6.17
N THR A 208 17.97 20.47 -5.03
CA THR A 208 18.57 19.16 -4.80
C THR A 208 17.47 18.14 -4.61
N PRO A 209 17.53 16.96 -5.25
CA PRO A 209 16.54 15.89 -5.11
C PRO A 209 16.21 15.58 -3.64
N PRO A 210 15.00 15.08 -3.33
CA PRO A 210 14.63 14.69 -1.98
C PRO A 210 15.64 13.71 -1.39
N ALA A 211 16.32 14.10 -0.32
CA ALA A 211 17.31 13.28 0.37
C ALA A 211 16.99 13.23 1.87
N GLY A 212 17.41 12.15 2.54
CA GLY A 212 17.22 11.96 3.98
C GLY A 212 15.73 11.83 4.37
N PRO A 213 15.17 12.74 5.19
CA PRO A 213 13.81 12.62 5.72
C PRO A 213 12.72 12.71 4.63
N PHE A 214 13.02 13.31 3.47
CA PHE A 214 12.09 13.43 2.34
C PHE A 214 12.19 12.26 1.35
N PHE A 215 13.04 11.28 1.61
CA PHE A 215 13.24 10.14 0.71
C PHE A 215 11.95 9.32 0.55
N LEU A 216 11.24 9.03 1.64
CA LEU A 216 9.97 8.31 1.58
C LEU A 216 8.92 9.09 0.78
N GLN A 217 8.86 10.42 0.98
CA GLN A 217 7.99 11.29 0.20
C GLN A 217 8.36 11.30 -1.29
N GLY A 218 9.65 11.24 -1.62
CA GLY A 218 10.14 11.21 -3.00
C GLY A 218 9.75 9.95 -3.77
N PHE A 219 9.72 8.78 -3.13
CA PHE A 219 9.32 7.51 -3.79
C PHE A 219 7.84 7.20 -3.61
N HIS A 220 7.34 7.19 -2.38
CA HIS A 220 5.96 6.80 -2.09
C HIS A 220 4.99 7.97 -2.26
N GLY A 221 5.34 9.14 -1.73
CA GLY A 221 4.49 10.33 -1.77
C GLY A 221 4.34 10.90 -3.19
N ALA A 222 5.42 10.96 -3.98
CA ALA A 222 5.42 11.55 -5.32
C ALA A 222 4.39 10.88 -6.24
N LEU A 223 4.32 9.54 -6.23
CA LEU A 223 3.32 8.78 -6.99
C LEU A 223 1.88 9.21 -6.70
N PHE A 224 1.57 9.49 -5.43
CA PHE A 224 0.19 9.80 -5.01
C PHE A 224 -0.12 11.28 -5.05
N PHE A 225 0.82 12.15 -4.70
CA PHE A 225 0.59 13.58 -4.69
C PHE A 225 0.48 14.14 -6.09
N ILE A 226 1.21 13.62 -7.08
CA ILE A 226 0.99 14.04 -8.47
C ILE A 226 -0.39 13.60 -8.98
N TRP A 227 -0.85 12.41 -8.60
CA TRP A 227 -2.18 11.91 -8.88
C TRP A 227 -3.27 12.79 -8.23
N LEU A 228 -3.08 13.17 -6.97
CA LEU A 228 -4.02 14.02 -6.26
C LEU A 228 -4.04 15.45 -6.82
N ASP A 229 -2.88 15.98 -7.26
CA ASP A 229 -2.79 17.28 -7.92
C ASP A 229 -3.59 17.28 -9.24
N LEU A 230 -3.50 16.18 -10.00
CA LEU A 230 -4.31 15.96 -11.19
C LEU A 230 -5.81 15.93 -10.87
N LEU A 231 -6.23 15.21 -9.82
CA LEU A 231 -7.63 15.20 -9.39
C LEU A 231 -8.12 16.59 -8.97
N PHE A 232 -7.30 17.37 -8.26
CA PHE A 232 -7.61 18.75 -7.90
C PHE A 232 -7.81 19.62 -9.15
N HIS A 233 -7.02 19.42 -10.20
CA HIS A 233 -7.20 20.10 -11.48
C HIS A 233 -8.56 19.78 -12.12
N PHE A 234 -9.07 18.55 -11.95
CA PHE A 234 -10.40 18.15 -12.39
C PHE A 234 -11.55 18.53 -11.44
N GLY A 235 -11.27 19.33 -10.40
CA GLY A 235 -12.28 19.84 -9.48
C GLY A 235 -12.55 18.94 -8.28
N TYR A 236 -11.69 17.97 -7.99
CA TYR A 236 -11.75 17.24 -6.72
C TYR A 236 -11.46 18.19 -5.54
N LYS A 237 -12.34 18.24 -4.53
CA LYS A 237 -12.21 19.05 -3.30
C LYS A 237 -11.60 20.47 -3.51
N PRO A 238 -12.26 21.36 -4.26
CA PRO A 238 -11.70 22.68 -4.60
C PRO A 238 -11.44 23.57 -3.38
N HIS A 239 -12.20 23.39 -2.29
CA HIS A 239 -11.97 24.08 -1.02
C HIS A 239 -10.62 23.69 -0.40
N LEU A 240 -10.30 22.39 -0.36
CA LEU A 240 -9.02 21.89 0.16
C LEU A 240 -7.86 22.43 -0.68
N ARG A 241 -8.02 22.46 -2.01
CA ARG A 241 -7.03 23.06 -2.89
C ARG A 241 -6.80 24.54 -2.58
N GLY A 242 -7.87 25.32 -2.45
CA GLY A 242 -7.76 26.75 -2.09
C GLY A 242 -7.05 26.99 -0.75
N GLU A 243 -7.31 26.15 0.27
CA GLU A 243 -6.61 26.23 1.55
C GLU A 243 -5.12 25.90 1.42
N ILE A 244 -4.77 24.86 0.65
CA ILE A 244 -3.37 24.48 0.39
C ILE A 244 -2.64 25.62 -0.31
N ASP A 245 -3.23 26.21 -1.35
CA ASP A 245 -2.64 27.31 -2.12
C ASP A 245 -2.42 28.55 -1.22
N ALA A 246 -3.40 28.86 -0.34
CA ALA A 246 -3.26 29.94 0.64
C ALA A 246 -2.13 29.66 1.66
N LEU A 247 -2.00 28.42 2.13
CA LEU A 247 -0.93 28.02 3.04
C LEU A 247 0.45 28.10 2.38
N VAL A 248 0.59 27.63 1.13
CA VAL A 248 1.80 27.74 0.33
C VAL A 248 2.20 29.22 0.18
N ALA A 249 1.26 30.07 -0.24
CA ALA A 249 1.50 31.51 -0.37
C ALA A 249 1.89 32.18 0.96
N SER A 250 1.32 31.73 2.08
CA SER A 250 1.67 32.26 3.41
C SER A 250 3.09 31.88 3.86
N LYS A 251 3.55 30.67 3.54
CA LYS A 251 4.89 30.18 3.87
C LYS A 251 5.95 30.88 3.02
N ASP A 252 5.63 31.18 1.77
CA ASP A 252 6.51 31.93 0.86
C ASP A 252 6.81 33.33 1.38
N LYS A 253 5.78 34.04 1.83
CA LYS A 253 5.94 35.38 2.40
C LYS A 253 6.82 35.39 3.66
N LYS A 254 6.91 34.28 4.38
CA LYS A 254 7.77 34.17 5.59
C LYS A 254 9.22 33.81 5.26
N ALA A 255 9.47 33.27 4.07
CA ALA A 255 10.80 32.86 3.62
C ALA A 255 11.55 33.99 2.87
N GLN A 256 10.84 35.04 2.48
CA GLN A 256 11.36 36.29 1.89
C GLN A 256 11.68 37.29 3.00
#